data_AF-A0A0K0DTF4-F1
#
_entry.id   AF-A0A0K0DTF4-F1
#
_cell.length_a   1.000
_cell.length_b   1.000
_cell.length_c   1.000
_cell.angle_alpha   90.00
_cell.angle_beta   90.00
_cell.angle_gamma   90.00
#
_symmetry.space_group_name_H-M   'P 1'
#
loop_
_entity.id
_entity.type
_entity.pdbx_description
1 polymer ?
#
loop_
_entity_poly.entity_id
_entity_poly.type
_entity_poly.pdbx_seq_one_letter_code
_entity_poly.pdbx_strand_id
1 'polypeptide(L)'
;MSPLNLTKHQIEELQEILKDQYEDYEFFVVNMTRVAGITDGSVGIILTGAESTSNLSTITVQRVITGSVADREGTLLKGDRLFYIQGKSTVNMSAADARKELKAPAKIVNVVAGRFNRFKVFRVSSSLSGSESDNVFTGDPNSFTYSETTETITLLKNTIGVGFSLDGGVDSSYGNRPIIIKRLFNGGEALKSGLITVGDILEKVEDTPLENMTYLDAWKLLKALPEGKVNLCIRKIQK
;
A
#
# COMPACT_ATOMS: atom_id res chain seq x y z
N MET A 1 -16.51 7.53 0.68
CA MET A 1 -15.84 6.42 1.38
C MET A 1 -16.72 6.04 2.56
N SER A 2 -17.27 4.82 2.56
CA SER A 2 -18.14 4.36 3.65
C SER A 2 -17.32 4.21 4.95
N PRO A 3 -17.87 4.55 6.12
CA PRO A 3 -17.15 4.40 7.38
C PRO A 3 -16.88 2.90 7.63
N LEU A 4 -15.65 2.55 8.02
CA LEU A 4 -15.32 1.21 8.50
C LEU A 4 -16.25 0.90 9.68
N ASN A 5 -17.20 -0.03 9.50
CA ASN A 5 -18.03 -0.58 10.58
C ASN A 5 -17.22 -1.61 11.39
N LEU A 6 -16.05 -1.22 11.89
CA LEU A 6 -15.32 -2.00 12.89
C LEU A 6 -15.77 -1.59 14.28
N THR A 7 -15.96 -2.56 15.17
CA THR A 7 -16.24 -2.24 16.58
C THR A 7 -15.00 -1.69 17.26
N LYS A 8 -15.18 -0.92 18.34
CA LYS A 8 -14.07 -0.38 19.14
C LYS A 8 -13.09 -1.48 19.59
N HIS A 9 -13.62 -2.62 20.02
CA HIS A 9 -12.83 -3.79 20.42
C HIS A 9 -11.99 -4.34 19.25
N GLN A 10 -12.56 -4.39 18.03
CA GLN A 10 -11.81 -4.86 16.87
C GLN A 10 -10.65 -3.92 16.53
N ILE A 11 -10.85 -2.61 16.66
CA ILE A 11 -9.80 -1.62 16.42
C ILE A 11 -8.67 -1.79 17.44
N GLU A 12 -8.99 -1.91 18.74
CA GLU A 12 -8.01 -2.10 19.81
C GLU A 12 -7.20 -3.39 19.61
N GLU A 13 -7.85 -4.52 19.27
CA GLU A 13 -7.15 -5.79 19.02
C GLU A 13 -6.24 -5.70 17.78
N LEU A 14 -6.69 -5.05 16.71
CA LEU A 14 -5.86 -4.84 15.52
C LEU A 14 -4.62 -3.99 15.83
N GLN A 15 -4.76 -2.95 16.65
CA GLN A 15 -3.65 -2.12 17.11
C GLN A 15 -2.66 -2.94 17.96
N GLU A 16 -3.15 -3.85 18.80
CA GLU A 16 -2.29 -4.72 19.61
C GLU A 16 -1.55 -5.77 18.75
N ILE A 17 -2.24 -6.37 17.78
CA ILE A 17 -1.66 -7.39 16.89
C ILE A 17 -0.58 -6.78 15.99
N LEU A 18 -0.85 -5.62 15.41
CA LEU A 18 0.01 -5.02 14.40
C LEU A 18 1.00 -4.01 14.96
N LYS A 19 0.75 -3.45 16.14
CA LYS A 19 1.59 -2.44 16.79
C LYS A 19 1.98 -1.34 15.80
N ASP A 20 3.27 -1.16 15.57
CA ASP A 20 3.85 -0.16 14.67
C ASP A 20 3.41 -0.35 13.20
N GLN A 21 2.97 -1.55 12.81
CA GLN A 21 2.46 -1.83 11.47
C GLN A 21 0.98 -1.53 11.31
N TYR A 22 0.23 -1.16 12.37
CA TYR A 22 -1.22 -0.96 12.28
C TYR A 22 -1.57 0.08 11.21
N GLU A 23 -0.82 1.18 11.18
CA GLU A 23 -1.04 2.21 10.18
C GLU A 23 -0.73 1.74 8.76
N ASP A 24 0.14 0.74 8.58
CA ASP A 24 0.55 0.22 7.27
C ASP A 24 -0.53 -0.62 6.58
N TYR A 25 -1.62 -0.93 7.28
CA TYR A 25 -2.73 -1.68 6.72
C TYR A 25 -3.87 -0.76 6.33
N GLU A 26 -4.44 -1.03 5.17
CA GLU A 26 -5.76 -0.56 4.81
C GLU A 26 -6.77 -1.63 5.21
N PHE A 27 -7.58 -1.35 6.22
CA PHE A 27 -8.59 -2.29 6.71
C PHE A 27 -9.92 -2.09 5.99
N PHE A 28 -10.60 -3.20 5.72
CA PHE A 28 -11.90 -3.20 5.09
C PHE A 28 -12.71 -4.43 5.51
N VAL A 29 -14.03 -4.28 5.38
CA VAL A 29 -14.99 -5.34 5.70
C VAL A 29 -15.53 -5.92 4.41
N VAL A 30 -15.47 -7.23 4.31
CA VAL A 30 -15.89 -8.01 3.13
C VAL A 30 -17.14 -8.80 3.49
N ASN A 31 -18.19 -8.65 2.70
CA ASN A 31 -19.47 -9.34 2.91
C ASN A 31 -19.78 -10.23 1.71
N MET A 32 -19.52 -11.53 1.85
CA MET A 32 -19.74 -12.52 0.80
C MET A 32 -21.12 -13.16 0.95
N THR A 33 -22.03 -12.89 0.01
CA THR A 33 -23.39 -13.45 0.04
C THR A 33 -23.42 -14.81 -0.66
N ARG A 34 -23.72 -15.88 0.07
CA ARG A 34 -23.90 -17.20 -0.53
C ARG A 34 -25.19 -17.25 -1.38
N VAL A 35 -25.21 -18.16 -2.36
CA VAL A 35 -26.38 -18.38 -3.22
C VAL A 35 -27.56 -18.86 -2.37
N ALA A 36 -28.77 -18.39 -2.68
CA ALA A 36 -29.99 -18.76 -1.97
C ALA A 36 -30.16 -20.29 -1.91
N GLY A 37 -30.36 -20.83 -0.70
CA GLY A 37 -30.50 -22.27 -0.45
C GLY A 37 -29.21 -23.02 -0.11
N ILE A 38 -28.03 -22.41 -0.31
CA ILE A 38 -26.73 -22.96 0.13
C ILE A 38 -26.19 -22.06 1.22
N THR A 39 -26.36 -22.46 2.47
CA THR A 39 -25.88 -21.68 3.62
C THR A 39 -24.53 -22.15 4.11
N ASP A 40 -23.99 -23.26 3.65
CA ASP A 40 -22.69 -23.81 4.01
C ASP A 40 -21.79 -24.00 2.77
N GLY A 41 -20.52 -24.36 2.98
CA GLY A 41 -19.59 -24.64 1.87
C GLY A 41 -18.64 -23.49 1.53
N SER A 42 -17.82 -23.72 0.49
CA SER A 42 -16.69 -22.83 0.19
C SER A 42 -17.13 -21.49 -0.40
N VAL A 43 -16.60 -20.38 0.12
CA VAL A 43 -16.72 -19.06 -0.50
C VAL A 43 -15.69 -18.82 -1.61
N GLY A 44 -14.76 -19.76 -1.81
CA GLY A 44 -13.75 -19.71 -2.88
C GLY A 44 -12.45 -18.99 -2.52
N ILE A 45 -12.11 -18.94 -1.24
CA ILE A 45 -10.84 -18.37 -0.76
C ILE A 45 -9.88 -19.51 -0.43
N ILE A 46 -8.66 -19.43 -0.95
CA ILE A 46 -7.55 -20.30 -0.54
C ILE A 46 -6.70 -19.52 0.46
N LEU A 47 -6.54 -20.07 1.65
CA LEU A 47 -5.79 -19.47 2.75
C LEU A 47 -4.43 -20.14 2.96
N THR A 48 -3.41 -19.35 3.27
CA THR A 48 -2.13 -19.82 3.82
C THR A 48 -2.04 -19.37 5.27
N GLY A 49 -1.74 -20.32 6.17
CA GLY A 49 -1.27 -20.01 7.52
C GLY A 49 0.25 -19.97 7.48
N ALA A 50 0.83 -18.77 7.56
CA ALA A 50 2.27 -18.63 7.71
C ALA A 50 2.60 -18.52 9.19
N GLU A 51 3.57 -19.31 9.67
CA GLU A 51 4.20 -19.10 10.97
C GLU A 51 5.13 -17.89 10.82
N SER A 52 4.72 -16.73 11.34
CA SER A 52 5.57 -15.54 11.33
C SER A 52 6.61 -15.65 12.46
N THR A 53 7.78 -15.05 12.26
CA THR A 53 8.95 -15.01 13.17
C THR A 53 8.67 -14.48 14.59
N SER A 54 7.43 -14.14 14.91
CA SER A 54 6.95 -13.65 16.20
C SER A 54 5.94 -14.58 16.90
N ASN A 55 5.92 -15.88 16.59
CA ASN A 55 5.05 -16.91 17.21
C ASN A 55 3.54 -16.74 16.98
N LEU A 56 3.10 -15.93 16.00
CA LEU A 56 1.69 -15.78 15.65
C LEU A 56 1.41 -16.29 14.24
N SER A 57 0.58 -17.35 14.14
CA SER A 57 0.10 -17.87 12.86
C SER A 57 -0.75 -16.81 12.16
N THR A 58 -0.32 -16.41 10.96
CA THR A 58 -0.96 -15.33 10.20
C THR A 58 -1.79 -15.91 9.08
N ILE A 59 -3.09 -15.62 9.06
CA ILE A 59 -4.02 -16.09 8.04
C ILE A 59 -4.04 -15.11 6.86
N THR A 60 -3.62 -15.57 5.69
CA THR A 60 -3.53 -14.74 4.47
C THR A 60 -4.25 -15.37 3.29
N VAL A 61 -4.77 -14.54 2.40
CA VAL A 61 -5.33 -14.97 1.12
C VAL A 61 -4.19 -15.37 0.19
N GLN A 62 -4.08 -16.66 -0.09
CA GLN A 62 -3.16 -17.18 -1.11
C GLN A 62 -3.71 -16.91 -2.51
N ARG A 63 -5.02 -17.09 -2.68
CA ARG A 63 -5.72 -16.96 -3.96
C ARG A 63 -7.23 -16.85 -3.75
N VAL A 64 -7.90 -16.11 -4.63
CA VAL A 64 -9.35 -16.15 -4.81
C VAL A 64 -9.68 -16.98 -6.05
N ILE A 65 -10.61 -17.92 -5.94
CA ILE A 65 -10.99 -18.83 -7.03
C ILE A 65 -11.94 -18.12 -7.99
N THR A 66 -11.57 -18.03 -9.26
CA THR A 66 -12.39 -17.42 -10.31
C THR A 66 -13.80 -18.01 -10.37
N GLY A 67 -14.81 -17.16 -10.49
CA GLY A 67 -16.23 -17.51 -10.53
C GLY A 67 -16.87 -17.82 -9.17
N SER A 68 -16.11 -17.77 -8.08
CA SER A 68 -16.60 -18.02 -6.71
C SER A 68 -17.34 -16.82 -6.09
N VAL A 69 -17.89 -17.00 -4.88
CA VAL A 69 -18.55 -15.92 -4.15
C VAL A 69 -17.57 -14.79 -3.81
N ALA A 70 -16.36 -15.14 -3.37
CA ALA A 70 -15.32 -14.16 -3.06
C ALA A 70 -14.84 -13.40 -4.32
N ASP A 71 -14.78 -14.08 -5.48
CA ASP A 71 -14.39 -13.46 -6.75
C ASP A 71 -15.44 -12.45 -7.24
N ARG A 72 -16.74 -12.78 -7.08
CA ARG A 72 -17.85 -11.88 -7.44
C ARG A 72 -17.97 -10.67 -6.52
N GLU A 73 -17.58 -10.82 -5.26
CA GLU A 73 -17.49 -9.70 -4.31
C GLU A 73 -16.31 -8.79 -4.68
N GLY A 74 -15.18 -9.37 -5.08
CA GLY A 74 -14.11 -8.66 -5.80
C GLY A 74 -13.18 -7.81 -4.94
N THR A 75 -13.43 -7.66 -3.64
CA THR A 75 -12.60 -6.83 -2.75
C THR A 75 -11.32 -7.56 -2.34
N LEU A 76 -11.40 -8.87 -2.10
CA LEU A 76 -10.26 -9.67 -1.64
C LEU A 76 -9.25 -9.97 -2.74
N LEU A 77 -7.97 -9.77 -2.45
CA LEU A 77 -6.85 -10.06 -3.34
C LEU A 77 -5.82 -10.97 -2.66
N LYS A 78 -4.94 -11.56 -3.48
CA LYS A 78 -3.79 -12.31 -2.98
C LYS A 78 -2.91 -11.42 -2.09
N GLY A 79 -2.59 -11.91 -0.90
CA GLY A 79 -1.76 -11.23 0.08
C GLY A 79 -2.54 -10.48 1.16
N ASP A 80 -3.86 -10.36 1.03
CA ASP A 80 -4.67 -9.76 2.10
C ASP A 80 -4.63 -10.63 3.35
N ARG A 81 -4.45 -10.00 4.52
CA ARG A 81 -4.46 -10.66 5.81
C ARG A 81 -5.88 -10.64 6.38
N LEU A 82 -6.37 -11.78 6.83
CA LEU A 82 -7.64 -11.85 7.56
C LEU A 82 -7.35 -11.67 9.05
N PHE A 83 -8.17 -10.86 9.70
CA PHE A 83 -8.11 -10.60 11.14
C PHE A 83 -9.35 -11.12 11.86
N TYR A 84 -10.51 -11.07 11.19
CA TYR A 84 -11.73 -11.67 11.69
C TYR A 84 -12.45 -12.45 10.61
N ILE A 85 -12.99 -13.61 10.99
CA ILE A 85 -13.83 -14.45 10.14
C ILE A 85 -15.12 -14.70 10.91
N GLN A 86 -16.24 -14.23 10.36
CA GLN A 86 -17.56 -14.34 10.98
C GLN A 86 -17.60 -13.86 12.44
N GLY A 87 -16.90 -12.76 12.73
CA GLY A 87 -16.80 -12.17 14.06
C GLY A 87 -15.78 -12.82 15.00
N LYS A 88 -15.12 -13.93 14.61
CA LYS A 88 -14.07 -14.57 15.41
C LYS A 88 -12.70 -14.06 15.01
N SER A 89 -11.90 -13.69 16.01
CA SER A 89 -10.51 -13.26 15.80
C SER A 89 -9.67 -14.40 15.24
N THR A 90 -8.78 -14.11 14.30
CA THR A 90 -7.83 -15.08 13.73
C THR A 90 -6.55 -15.21 14.57
N VAL A 91 -6.43 -14.49 15.68
CA VAL A 91 -5.30 -14.65 16.61
C VAL A 91 -5.30 -16.09 17.13
N ASN A 92 -4.15 -16.76 17.04
CA ASN A 92 -3.98 -18.18 17.39
C ASN A 92 -4.89 -19.15 16.60
N MET A 93 -5.49 -18.71 15.50
CA MET A 93 -6.33 -19.54 14.64
C MET A 93 -5.47 -20.26 13.62
N SER A 94 -5.61 -21.59 13.51
CA SER A 94 -4.95 -22.36 12.46
C SER A 94 -5.61 -22.10 11.09
N ALA A 95 -4.87 -22.36 10.00
CA ALA A 95 -5.46 -22.27 8.66
C ALA A 95 -6.62 -23.26 8.45
N ALA A 96 -6.62 -24.40 9.17
CA ALA A 96 -7.72 -25.36 9.14
C ALA A 96 -8.96 -24.80 9.82
N ASP A 97 -8.81 -24.16 10.98
CA ASP A 97 -9.92 -23.53 11.71
C ASP A 97 -10.48 -22.34 10.93
N ALA A 98 -9.63 -21.50 10.35
CA ALA A 98 -10.06 -20.40 9.50
C ALA A 98 -10.91 -20.88 8.30
N ARG A 99 -10.51 -22.00 7.67
CA ARG A 99 -11.29 -22.62 6.59
C ARG A 99 -12.60 -23.22 7.09
N LYS A 100 -12.61 -23.79 8.30
CA LYS A 100 -13.82 -24.31 8.94
C LYS A 100 -14.81 -23.17 9.22
N GLU A 101 -14.32 -22.05 9.76
CA GLU A 101 -15.13 -20.86 10.00
C GLU A 101 -15.67 -20.29 8.70
N LEU A 102 -14.87 -20.15 7.64
CA LEU A 102 -15.37 -19.70 6.33
C LEU A 102 -16.44 -20.62 5.72
N LYS A 103 -16.45 -21.91 6.10
CA LYS A 103 -17.43 -22.91 5.63
C LYS A 103 -18.66 -23.04 6.52
N ALA A 104 -18.65 -22.43 7.70
CA ALA A 104 -19.74 -22.57 8.65
C ALA A 104 -21.06 -21.97 8.10
N PRO A 105 -22.23 -22.48 8.53
CA PRO A 105 -23.52 -22.06 8.00
C PRO A 105 -23.79 -20.56 8.22
N ALA A 106 -23.86 -19.80 7.12
CA ALA A 106 -24.19 -18.38 7.10
C ALA A 106 -24.66 -17.95 5.72
N LYS A 107 -25.66 -17.06 5.68
CA LYS A 107 -26.14 -16.42 4.45
C LYS A 107 -25.14 -15.40 3.92
N ILE A 108 -24.54 -14.63 4.82
CA ILE A 108 -23.50 -13.64 4.53
C ILE A 108 -22.28 -14.03 5.35
N VAL A 109 -21.18 -14.37 4.67
CA VAL A 109 -19.89 -14.63 5.30
C VAL A 109 -19.17 -13.29 5.41
N ASN A 110 -19.03 -12.81 6.64
CA ASN A 110 -18.34 -11.56 6.95
C ASN A 110 -16.85 -11.83 7.25
N VAL A 111 -15.97 -11.01 6.69
CA VAL A 111 -14.53 -11.03 6.96
C VAL A 111 -14.04 -9.62 7.20
N VAL A 112 -13.23 -9.43 8.23
CA VAL A 112 -12.40 -8.23 8.38
C VAL A 112 -11.01 -8.58 7.85
N ALA A 113 -10.62 -7.90 6.78
CA ALA A 113 -9.32 -8.06 6.16
C ALA A 113 -8.55 -6.74 6.20
N GLY A 114 -7.23 -6.86 6.14
CA GLY A 114 -6.36 -5.73 5.90
C GLY A 114 -5.43 -6.06 4.75
N ARG A 115 -5.33 -5.11 3.82
CA ARG A 115 -4.33 -5.14 2.77
C ARG A 115 -3.10 -4.42 3.27
N PHE A 116 -1.99 -5.14 3.27
CA PHE A 116 -0.72 -4.53 3.64
C PHE A 116 -0.32 -3.53 2.56
N ASN A 117 -0.30 -2.26 2.94
CA ASN A 117 0.17 -1.19 2.09
C ASN A 117 1.71 -1.23 2.09
N ARG A 118 2.29 -2.04 1.19
CA ARG A 118 3.74 -2.08 0.96
C ARG A 118 4.36 -0.72 0.65
N PHE A 119 3.54 0.29 0.37
CA PHE A 119 3.96 1.67 0.11
C PHE A 119 4.00 2.54 1.39
N LYS A 120 3.45 2.07 2.53
CA LYS A 120 3.76 2.65 3.86
C LYS A 120 5.00 2.03 4.51
N VAL A 121 5.37 0.77 4.21
CA VAL A 121 6.63 0.14 4.70
C VAL A 121 7.88 0.88 4.25
N PHE A 122 7.83 1.49 3.06
CA PHE A 122 8.90 2.37 2.60
C PHE A 122 8.99 3.69 3.40
N ARG A 123 8.05 3.94 4.33
CA ARG A 123 8.18 4.94 5.40
C ARG A 123 8.99 4.48 6.61
N VAL A 124 9.27 3.18 6.77
CA VAL A 124 9.90 2.62 7.99
C VAL A 124 11.18 1.81 7.69
N SER A 125 11.64 1.72 6.43
CA SER A 125 13.05 1.34 6.19
C SER A 125 14.04 2.44 6.61
N SER A 126 13.56 3.57 7.12
CA SER A 126 14.37 4.69 7.63
C SER A 126 14.78 4.57 9.11
N SER A 127 14.72 3.38 9.72
CA SER A 127 15.43 3.16 10.99
C SER A 127 16.94 2.96 10.78
N LEU A 128 17.57 3.95 10.16
CA LEU A 128 18.95 4.33 10.42
C LEU A 128 18.89 5.79 10.89
N SER A 129 18.62 5.94 12.18
CA SER A 129 18.87 7.10 13.05
C SER A 129 19.29 8.41 12.35
N GLY A 130 18.38 9.38 12.29
CA GLY A 130 18.71 10.79 12.08
C GLY A 130 17.53 11.63 11.60
N SER A 131 16.90 12.39 12.53
CA SER A 131 16.03 13.56 12.30
C SER A 131 15.33 13.66 10.92
N GLU A 132 14.24 12.91 10.71
CA GLU A 132 13.53 12.77 9.42
C GLU A 132 12.53 13.90 9.06
N SER A 133 12.41 14.98 9.85
CA SER A 133 11.33 15.97 9.67
C SER A 133 11.44 16.77 8.37
N ASP A 134 12.65 17.03 7.87
CA ASP A 134 12.86 17.94 6.74
C ASP A 134 12.89 17.24 5.38
N ASN A 135 13.00 15.91 5.40
CA ASN A 135 13.16 15.08 4.20
C ASN A 135 11.86 14.36 3.78
N VAL A 136 10.70 14.74 4.33
CA VAL A 136 9.40 14.16 3.99
C VAL A 136 8.36 15.25 3.73
N PHE A 137 7.66 15.14 2.59
CA PHE A 137 6.52 15.99 2.27
C PHE A 137 5.25 15.48 2.98
N THR A 138 4.59 16.37 3.72
CA THR A 138 3.38 16.06 4.50
C THR A 138 2.16 16.90 4.09
N GLY A 139 2.31 17.82 3.13
CA GLY A 139 1.24 18.70 2.65
C GLY A 139 0.37 18.08 1.56
N ASP A 140 -0.69 18.79 1.15
CA ASP A 140 -1.44 18.48 -0.06
C ASP A 140 -0.74 19.15 -1.25
N PRO A 141 -0.21 18.43 -2.27
CA PRO A 141 0.42 19.05 -3.43
C PRO A 141 -0.45 20.12 -4.10
N ASN A 142 -1.77 19.93 -4.11
CA ASN A 142 -2.69 20.86 -4.75
C ASN A 142 -2.86 22.18 -3.97
N SER A 143 -2.35 22.28 -2.74
CA SER A 143 -2.38 23.52 -1.93
C SER A 143 -1.11 24.36 -2.05
N PHE A 144 -0.13 23.96 -2.87
CA PHE A 144 1.13 24.69 -3.06
C PHE A 144 1.22 25.28 -4.47
N THR A 145 2.01 26.34 -4.59
CA THR A 145 2.41 26.89 -5.89
C THR A 145 3.70 26.24 -6.37
N TYR A 146 3.89 26.23 -7.67
CA TYR A 146 5.00 25.59 -8.34
C TYR A 146 5.61 26.54 -9.37
N SER A 147 6.88 26.33 -9.70
CA SER A 147 7.53 27.07 -10.79
C SER A 147 6.78 26.91 -12.10
N GLU A 148 6.72 27.97 -12.91
CA GLU A 148 6.12 27.91 -14.24
C GLU A 148 6.95 27.04 -15.20
N THR A 149 8.26 26.95 -14.96
CA THR A 149 9.20 26.18 -15.76
C THR A 149 9.62 24.90 -15.06
N THR A 150 10.02 23.93 -15.86
CA THR A 150 10.51 22.62 -15.41
C THR A 150 12.02 22.54 -15.65
N GLU A 151 12.75 22.04 -14.66
CA GLU A 151 14.20 21.90 -14.69
C GLU A 151 14.59 20.46 -14.99
N THR A 152 15.61 20.25 -15.83
CA THR A 152 16.17 18.91 -16.06
C THR A 152 17.31 18.67 -15.10
N ILE A 153 17.17 17.64 -14.25
CA ILE A 153 18.13 17.24 -13.24
C ILE A 153 18.63 15.85 -13.58
N THR A 154 19.95 15.69 -13.64
CA THR A 154 20.59 14.39 -13.82
C THR A 154 21.01 13.82 -12.48
N LEU A 155 20.49 12.65 -12.12
CA LEU A 155 20.91 11.88 -10.95
C LEU A 155 21.67 10.61 -11.37
N LEU A 156 22.41 10.02 -10.44
CA LEU A 156 22.96 8.68 -10.60
C LEU A 156 21.98 7.65 -10.03
N LYS A 157 21.52 6.70 -10.84
CA LYS A 157 20.81 5.52 -10.37
C LYS A 157 21.81 4.43 -10.04
N ASN A 158 21.80 4.00 -8.79
CA ASN A 158 22.58 2.86 -8.32
C ASN A 158 21.70 1.59 -8.18
N THR A 159 22.27 0.50 -7.67
CA THR A 159 21.60 -0.77 -7.40
C THR A 159 20.36 -0.63 -6.50
N ILE A 160 20.34 0.37 -5.61
CA ILE A 160 19.24 0.67 -4.68
C ILE A 160 18.19 1.57 -5.35
N GLY A 161 18.63 2.51 -6.19
CA GLY A 161 17.77 3.41 -6.96
C GLY A 161 18.33 4.83 -7.07
N VAL A 162 17.43 5.79 -7.28
CA VAL A 162 17.77 7.23 -7.44
C VAL A 162 17.76 8.00 -6.11
N GLY A 163 17.26 7.41 -5.01
CA GLY A 163 17.35 8.01 -3.67
C GLY A 163 16.15 8.86 -3.24
N PHE A 164 14.98 8.69 -3.84
CA PHE A 164 13.71 9.29 -3.37
C PHE A 164 12.51 8.35 -3.51
N SER A 165 11.39 8.67 -2.86
CA SER A 165 10.08 8.02 -3.09
C SER A 165 9.07 8.97 -3.73
N LEU A 166 8.10 8.40 -4.44
CA LEU A 166 7.01 9.13 -5.07
C LEU A 166 5.70 9.12 -4.27
N ASP A 167 4.79 10.02 -4.58
CA ASP A 167 3.35 9.99 -4.24
C ASP A 167 2.50 10.52 -5.40
N GLY A 168 1.18 10.38 -5.30
CA GLY A 168 0.22 10.97 -6.24
C GLY A 168 -0.10 10.08 -7.45
N GLY A 169 -0.27 10.70 -8.62
CA GLY A 169 -0.73 10.03 -9.84
C GLY A 169 -2.25 9.99 -10.00
N VAL A 170 -2.69 9.48 -11.15
CA VAL A 170 -4.12 9.23 -11.38
C VAL A 170 -4.62 8.09 -10.50
N ASP A 171 -5.89 8.17 -10.11
CA ASP A 171 -6.55 7.22 -9.21
C ASP A 171 -5.84 7.06 -7.84
N SER A 172 -5.11 8.08 -7.39
CA SER A 172 -4.58 8.08 -6.03
C SER A 172 -5.73 8.06 -5.01
N SER A 173 -5.47 7.56 -3.81
CA SER A 173 -6.46 7.49 -2.73
C SER A 173 -7.02 8.86 -2.32
N TYR A 174 -6.37 9.95 -2.74
CA TYR A 174 -6.81 11.32 -2.53
C TYR A 174 -7.27 12.03 -3.82
N GLY A 175 -7.65 11.25 -4.84
CA GLY A 175 -8.05 11.72 -6.17
C GLY A 175 -6.86 11.91 -7.12
N ASN A 176 -7.12 12.41 -8.32
CA ASN A 176 -6.06 12.68 -9.30
C ASN A 176 -5.13 13.78 -8.77
N ARG A 177 -3.84 13.45 -8.67
CA ARG A 177 -2.80 14.34 -8.14
C ARG A 177 -1.54 14.24 -9.00
N PRO A 178 -0.71 15.30 -9.06
CA PRO A 178 0.59 15.21 -9.73
C PRO A 178 1.48 14.16 -9.05
N ILE A 179 2.42 13.60 -9.80
CA ILE A 179 3.43 12.72 -9.23
C ILE A 179 4.51 13.57 -8.55
N ILE A 180 4.66 13.42 -7.24
CA ILE A 180 5.55 14.26 -6.42
C ILE A 180 6.67 13.47 -5.76
N ILE A 181 7.76 14.16 -5.43
CA ILE A 181 8.85 13.66 -4.59
C ILE A 181 8.40 13.71 -3.13
N LYS A 182 7.96 12.57 -2.59
CA LYS A 182 7.44 12.45 -1.23
C LYS A 182 8.53 12.48 -0.16
N ARG A 183 9.67 11.85 -0.42
CA ARG A 183 10.77 11.72 0.53
C ARG A 183 12.08 11.64 -0.21
N LEU A 184 13.12 12.23 0.39
CA LEU A 184 14.51 12.03 0.02
C LEU A 184 15.16 11.08 1.04
N PHE A 185 15.86 10.04 0.58
CA PHE A 185 16.51 9.09 1.49
C PHE A 185 17.88 9.59 1.92
N ASN A 186 18.19 9.46 3.22
CA ASN A 186 19.51 9.74 3.75
C ASN A 186 20.58 8.91 3.02
N GLY A 187 21.64 9.57 2.56
CA GLY A 187 22.70 8.95 1.76
C GLY A 187 22.29 8.55 0.33
N GLY A 188 21.05 8.82 -0.09
CA GLY A 188 20.58 8.63 -1.46
C GLY A 188 21.11 9.69 -2.43
N GLU A 189 21.18 9.35 -3.71
CA GLU A 189 21.75 10.23 -4.75
C GLU A 189 20.93 11.51 -4.94
N ALA A 190 19.61 11.43 -4.84
CA ALA A 190 18.74 12.61 -4.86
C ALA A 190 19.06 13.61 -3.75
N LEU A 191 19.21 13.14 -2.51
CA LEU A 191 19.55 14.00 -1.38
C LEU A 191 20.97 14.57 -1.51
N LYS A 192 21.94 13.72 -1.87
CA LYS A 192 23.35 14.12 -2.06
C LYS A 192 23.50 15.18 -3.15
N SER A 193 22.68 15.13 -4.20
CA SER A 193 22.72 16.12 -5.27
C SER A 193 22.38 17.53 -4.78
N GLY A 194 21.52 17.65 -3.77
CA GLY A 194 20.95 18.93 -3.34
C GLY A 194 20.06 19.62 -4.39
N LEU A 195 19.83 18.96 -5.54
CA LEU A 195 19.08 19.55 -6.65
C LEU A 195 17.59 19.29 -6.56
N ILE A 196 17.14 18.32 -5.77
CA ILE A 196 15.72 17.95 -5.62
C ILE A 196 15.30 18.23 -4.19
N THR A 197 14.09 18.79 -4.01
CA THR A 197 13.48 19.02 -2.70
C THR A 197 12.21 18.18 -2.56
N VAL A 198 11.83 17.83 -1.34
CA VAL A 198 10.53 17.21 -1.08
C VAL A 198 9.38 18.12 -1.47
N GLY A 199 8.34 17.55 -2.06
CA GLY A 199 7.20 18.28 -2.61
C GLY A 199 7.34 18.68 -4.07
N ASP A 200 8.55 18.64 -4.65
CA ASP A 200 8.79 18.85 -6.09
C ASP A 200 7.93 17.88 -6.93
N ILE A 201 7.45 18.32 -8.10
CA ILE A 201 6.71 17.48 -9.04
C ILE A 201 7.70 16.83 -10.02
N LEU A 202 7.59 15.52 -10.19
CA LEU A 202 8.29 14.78 -11.24
C LEU A 202 7.38 14.69 -12.47
N GLU A 203 7.74 15.42 -13.53
CA GLU A 203 6.92 15.49 -14.75
C GLU A 203 7.37 14.50 -15.83
N LYS A 204 8.67 14.23 -15.90
CA LYS A 204 9.25 13.35 -16.93
C LYS A 204 10.42 12.58 -16.38
N VAL A 205 10.55 11.33 -16.81
CA VAL A 205 11.72 10.48 -16.55
C VAL A 205 12.31 10.08 -17.91
N GLU A 206 13.54 10.48 -18.17
CA GLU A 206 14.16 10.47 -19.50
C GLU A 206 13.26 11.16 -20.54
N ASP A 207 12.72 10.38 -21.48
CA ASP A 207 11.84 10.85 -22.55
C ASP A 207 10.37 10.51 -22.28
N THR A 208 10.06 9.89 -21.14
CA THR A 208 8.71 9.42 -20.82
C THR A 208 8.00 10.41 -19.88
N PRO A 209 6.96 11.12 -20.34
CA PRO A 209 6.15 11.99 -19.49
C PRO A 209 5.33 11.15 -18.50
N LEU A 210 5.15 11.68 -17.30
CA LEU A 210 4.37 11.06 -16.23
C LEU A 210 2.93 11.58 -16.13
N GLU A 211 2.53 12.45 -17.05
CA GLU A 211 1.16 12.95 -17.12
C GLU A 211 0.19 11.77 -17.29
N ASN A 212 -0.90 11.79 -16.52
CA ASN A 212 -1.91 10.74 -16.49
C ASN A 212 -1.40 9.33 -16.10
N MET A 213 -0.18 9.21 -15.55
CA MET A 213 0.31 7.94 -15.03
C MET A 213 -0.18 7.70 -13.60
N THR A 214 -0.41 6.43 -13.28
CA THR A 214 -0.55 6.01 -11.89
C THR A 214 0.81 6.09 -11.20
N TYR A 215 0.82 6.24 -9.88
CA TYR A 215 2.05 6.10 -9.09
C TYR A 215 2.80 4.79 -9.42
N LEU A 216 2.06 3.69 -9.61
CA LEU A 216 2.65 2.38 -9.88
C LEU A 216 3.41 2.37 -11.19
N ASP A 217 2.90 3.02 -12.23
CA ASP A 217 3.53 3.01 -13.55
C ASP A 217 4.76 3.91 -13.57
N ALA A 218 4.70 5.09 -12.97
CA ALA A 218 5.86 5.95 -12.77
C ALA A 218 6.96 5.26 -11.93
N TRP A 219 6.57 4.49 -10.91
CA TRP A 219 7.51 3.72 -10.10
C TRP A 219 8.15 2.58 -10.89
N LYS A 220 7.36 1.82 -11.65
CA LYS A 220 7.89 0.75 -12.53
C LYS A 220 8.88 1.32 -13.54
N LEU A 221 8.57 2.50 -14.11
CA LEU A 221 9.46 3.19 -15.04
C LEU A 221 10.81 3.50 -14.40
N LEU A 222 10.83 4.16 -13.23
CA LEU A 222 12.08 4.45 -12.51
C LEU A 222 12.88 3.18 -12.17
N LYS A 223 12.20 2.08 -11.85
CA LYS A 223 12.86 0.79 -11.56
C LYS A 223 13.45 0.12 -12.79
N ALA A 224 12.77 0.22 -13.93
CA ALA A 224 13.18 -0.41 -15.17
C ALA A 224 14.41 0.26 -15.80
N LEU A 225 14.71 1.51 -15.43
CA LEU A 225 15.91 2.21 -15.90
C LEU A 225 17.20 1.44 -15.53
N PRO A 226 18.20 1.41 -16.42
CA PRO A 226 19.51 0.87 -16.10
C PRO A 226 20.20 1.68 -14.99
N GLU A 227 21.22 1.11 -14.37
CA GLU A 227 22.13 1.87 -13.52
C GLU A 227 22.92 2.88 -14.38
N GLY A 228 23.25 4.03 -13.78
CA GLY A 228 23.93 5.11 -14.47
C GLY A 228 23.17 6.43 -14.38
N LYS A 229 23.50 7.36 -15.28
CA LYS A 229 22.89 8.69 -15.28
C LYS A 229 21.42 8.59 -15.69
N VAL A 230 20.56 9.22 -14.92
CA VAL A 230 19.12 9.32 -15.18
C VAL A 230 18.72 10.79 -15.23
N ASN A 231 18.04 11.20 -16.28
CA ASN A 231 17.50 12.55 -16.42
C ASN A 231 16.05 12.61 -15.94
N LEU A 232 15.77 13.58 -15.07
CA LEU A 232 14.46 13.81 -14.47
C LEU A 232 14.04 15.25 -14.75
N CYS A 233 12.83 15.45 -15.25
CA CYS A 233 12.27 16.81 -15.37
C CYS A 233 11.43 17.10 -14.13
N ILE A 234 11.87 18.09 -13.37
CA ILE A 234 11.34 18.45 -12.06
C ILE A 234 10.75 19.85 -12.10
N ARG A 235 9.51 20.01 -11.65
CA ARG A 235 8.91 21.32 -11.40
C ARG A 235 8.99 21.64 -9.93
N LYS A 236 9.54 22.80 -9.59
CA LYS A 236 9.92 23.18 -8.23
C LYS A 236 8.72 23.61 -7.42
N ILE A 237 8.61 23.08 -6.20
CA ILE A 237 7.68 23.62 -5.21
C ILE A 237 8.15 25.01 -4.77
N GLN A 238 7.23 25.97 -4.73
CA GLN A 238 7.48 27.31 -4.19
C GLN A 238 7.00 27.33 -2.73
N LYS A 239 7.88 27.77 -1.83
CA LYS A 239 7.57 27.92 -0.40
C LYS A 239 7.16 29.35 -0.09
#